data_AF-A0A318Q694-F1
#
_entry.id   AF-A0A318Q694-F1
#
_cell.length_a   1.000
_cell.length_b   1.000
_cell.length_c   1.000
_cell.angle_alpha   90.00
_cell.angle_beta   90.00
_cell.angle_gamma   90.00
#
_symmetry.space_group_name_H-M   'P 1'
#
loop_
_entity.id
_entity.type
_entity.pdbx_description
1 polymer ?
#
loop_
_entity_poly.entity_id
_entity_poly.type
_entity_poly.pdbx_seq_one_letter_code
_entity_poly.pdbx_strand_id
1 'polypeptide(L)'
;MTDTTQLVSALEGYITALSRNNGAMEQSFGELERSWRALSMVYHGNGAEQFATMFGGSMRKMQECSAMMNLIQHKLKERLEYLRQLDTPGGA
;
A
#
# COMPACT_ATOMS: atom_id res chain seq x y z
N MET A 1 -15.92 -13.49 -24.24
CA MET A 1 -16.27 -12.11 -23.83
C MET A 1 -16.67 -12.04 -22.36
N THR A 2 -17.53 -12.93 -21.82
CA THR A 2 -17.93 -12.90 -20.39
C THR A 2 -16.76 -13.05 -19.39
N ASP A 3 -15.75 -13.85 -19.73
CA ASP A 3 -14.58 -14.11 -18.87
C ASP A 3 -13.68 -12.86 -18.72
N THR A 4 -13.42 -12.14 -19.82
CA THR A 4 -12.62 -10.90 -19.82
C THR A 4 -13.27 -9.81 -18.97
N THR A 5 -14.59 -9.60 -19.10
CA THR A 5 -15.32 -8.61 -18.31
C THR A 5 -15.32 -8.93 -16.81
N GLN A 6 -15.46 -10.21 -16.44
CA GLN A 6 -15.37 -10.65 -15.04
C GLN A 6 -13.95 -10.45 -14.49
N LEU A 7 -12.93 -10.78 -15.27
CA LEU A 7 -11.53 -10.56 -14.90
C LEU A 7 -11.21 -9.07 -14.70
N VAL A 8 -11.66 -8.20 -15.60
CA VAL A 8 -11.49 -6.75 -15.47
C VAL A 8 -12.14 -6.25 -14.19
N SER A 9 -13.40 -6.63 -13.93
CA SER A 9 -14.11 -6.22 -12.71
C SER A 9 -13.41 -6.72 -11.43
N ALA A 10 -12.91 -7.95 -11.43
CA ALA A 10 -12.16 -8.51 -10.30
C ALA A 10 -10.86 -7.73 -10.05
N LEU A 11 -10.12 -7.38 -11.11
CA LEU A 11 -8.89 -6.59 -11.01
C LEU A 11 -9.16 -5.17 -10.51
N GLU A 12 -10.23 -4.51 -10.97
CA GLU A 12 -10.65 -3.20 -10.46
C GLU A 12 -11.00 -3.24 -8.96
N GLY A 13 -11.74 -4.28 -8.55
CA GLY A 13 -12.07 -4.52 -7.16
C GLY A 13 -10.83 -4.71 -6.30
N TYR A 14 -9.86 -5.50 -6.78
CA TYR A 14 -8.60 -5.73 -6.08
C TYR A 14 -7.73 -4.47 -5.99
N ILE A 15 -7.63 -3.68 -7.06
CA ILE A 15 -6.93 -2.38 -7.06
C ILE A 15 -7.54 -1.44 -6.01
N THR A 16 -8.87 -1.38 -5.93
CA THR A 16 -9.59 -0.54 -4.97
C THR A 16 -9.33 -1.01 -3.53
N ALA A 17 -9.38 -2.32 -3.30
CA ALA A 17 -9.09 -2.90 -1.99
C ALA A 17 -7.65 -2.63 -1.53
N LEU A 18 -6.67 -2.78 -2.43
CA LEU A 18 -5.27 -2.45 -2.18
C LEU A 18 -5.10 -0.97 -1.84
N SER A 19 -5.68 -0.07 -2.63
CA SER A 19 -5.59 1.37 -2.39
C SER A 19 -6.15 1.78 -1.03
N ARG A 20 -7.30 1.21 -0.64
CA ARG A 20 -7.93 1.46 0.66
C ARG A 20 -7.07 0.94 1.81
N ASN A 21 -6.53 -0.27 1.67
CA ASN A 21 -5.68 -0.87 2.70
C ASN A 21 -4.39 -0.07 2.89
N ASN A 22 -3.71 0.27 1.79
CA ASN A 22 -2.49 1.08 1.85
C ASN A 22 -2.75 2.45 2.49
N GLY A 23 -3.84 3.13 2.12
CA GLY A 23 -4.21 4.41 2.74
C GLY A 23 -4.49 4.30 4.25
N ALA A 24 -5.20 3.26 4.68
CA ALA A 24 -5.47 3.03 6.10
C ALA A 24 -4.20 2.71 6.90
N MET A 25 -3.28 1.93 6.32
CA MET A 25 -1.98 1.67 6.92
C MET A 25 -1.15 2.95 7.02
N GLU A 26 -1.00 3.72 5.94
CA GLU A 26 -0.25 4.97 5.94
C GLU A 26 -0.77 5.96 6.98
N GLN A 27 -2.09 6.08 7.13
CA GLN A 27 -2.69 6.89 8.18
C GLN A 27 -2.31 6.39 9.57
N SER A 28 -2.52 5.09 9.85
CA SER A 28 -2.27 4.50 11.16
C SER A 28 -0.79 4.63 11.57
N PHE A 29 0.13 4.41 10.63
CA PHE A 29 1.56 4.56 10.87
C PHE A 29 1.98 6.03 11.01
N GLY A 30 1.36 6.96 10.28
CA GLY A 30 1.57 8.39 10.47
C GLY A 30 1.11 8.86 11.86
N GLU A 31 -0.01 8.35 12.37
CA GLU A 31 -0.47 8.59 13.74
C GLU A 31 0.50 8.04 14.78
N LEU A 32 0.99 6.82 14.56
CA LEU A 32 1.99 6.16 15.41
C LEU A 32 3.30 6.97 15.45
N GLU A 33 3.80 7.44 14.30
CA GLU A 33 5.02 8.25 14.22
C GLU A 33 4.87 9.58 14.96
N ARG A 34 3.74 10.28 14.78
CA ARG A 34 3.45 11.52 15.52
C ARG A 34 3.42 11.28 17.03
N SER A 35 2.77 10.20 17.46
CA SER A 35 2.66 9.83 18.87
C SER A 35 4.03 9.50 19.47
N TRP A 36 4.87 8.76 18.73
CA TRP A 36 6.23 8.48 19.15
C TRP A 36 7.08 9.75 19.27
N ARG A 37 7.02 10.66 18.29
CA ARG A 37 7.74 11.94 18.36
C ARG A 37 7.35 12.73 19.61
N ALA A 38 6.06 12.80 19.92
CA ALA A 38 5.57 13.46 21.13
C ALA A 38 6.12 12.79 22.41
N LEU A 39 6.07 11.47 22.49
CA LEU A 39 6.55 10.71 23.65
C LEU A 39 8.07 10.79 23.82
N SER A 40 8.83 10.77 22.74
CA SER A 40 10.31 10.77 22.74
C SER A 40 10.91 12.04 23.34
N MET A 41 10.13 13.13 23.45
CA MET A 41 10.57 14.36 24.12
C MET A 41 10.73 14.22 25.63
N VAL A 42 10.05 13.25 26.25
CA VAL A 42 10.03 13.06 27.72
C VAL A 42 10.44 11.65 28.13
N TYR A 43 10.40 10.69 27.20
CA TYR A 43 10.78 9.31 27.44
C TYR A 43 12.26 9.10 27.12
N HIS A 44 13.06 8.88 28.16
CA HIS A 44 14.51 8.72 28.07
C HIS A 44 15.00 7.48 28.82
N GLY A 45 16.26 7.09 28.54
CA GLY A 45 16.91 5.92 29.12
C GLY A 45 16.91 4.71 28.18
N ASN A 46 17.51 3.61 28.64
CA ASN A 46 17.77 2.43 27.82
C ASN A 46 16.49 1.84 27.16
N GLY A 47 15.36 1.86 27.87
CA GLY A 47 14.07 1.43 27.32
C GLY A 47 13.58 2.32 26.16
N ALA A 48 13.88 3.62 26.19
CA ALA A 48 13.55 4.55 25.12
C ALA A 48 14.40 4.31 23.87
N GLU A 49 15.69 4.04 24.04
CA GLU A 49 16.60 3.73 22.93
C GLU A 49 16.25 2.40 22.24
N GLN A 50 15.92 1.38 23.04
CA GLN A 50 15.47 0.09 22.51
C GLN A 50 14.15 0.22 21.74
N PHE A 51 13.18 0.95 22.30
CA PHE A 51 11.93 1.21 21.61
C PHE A 51 12.16 2.00 20.31
N ALA A 52 12.95 3.08 20.35
CA ALA A 52 13.27 3.90 19.17
C ALA A 52 13.85 3.06 18.03
N THR A 53 14.76 2.13 18.36
CA THR A 53 15.38 1.22 17.40
C THR A 53 14.35 0.28 16.77
N MET A 54 13.52 -0.38 17.60
CA MET A 54 12.47 -1.30 17.12
C MET A 54 11.41 -0.56 16.29
N PHE A 55 11.05 0.64 16.74
CA PHE A 55 10.11 1.52 16.07
C PHE A 55 10.61 1.93 14.69
N GLY A 56 11.85 2.42 14.61
CA GLY A 56 12.48 2.78 13.33
C GLY A 56 12.58 1.60 12.36
N GLY A 57 12.90 0.40 12.87
CA GLY A 57 12.88 -0.83 12.07
C GLY A 57 11.49 -1.19 11.54
N SER A 58 10.45 -1.00 12.36
CA SER A 58 9.05 -1.23 11.96
C SER A 58 8.58 -0.22 10.92
N MET A 59 8.93 1.06 11.09
CA MET A 59 8.64 2.12 10.12
C MET A 59 9.28 1.84 8.76
N ARG A 60 10.53 1.37 8.73
CA ARG A 60 11.20 1.01 7.49
C ARG A 60 10.51 -0.13 6.76
N LYS A 61 10.18 -1.21 7.47
CA LYS A 61 9.43 -2.34 6.90
C LYS A 61 8.07 -1.92 6.35
N MET A 62 7.40 -0.98 7.03
CA MET A 62 6.14 -0.43 6.55
C MET A 62 6.33 0.37 5.25
N GLN A 63 7.36 1.21 5.17
CA GLN A 63 7.68 1.94 3.94
C GLN A 63 7.99 1.00 2.77
N GLU A 64 8.75 -0.07 3.01
CA GLU A 64 9.01 -1.13 2.03
C GLU A 64 7.72 -1.81 1.58
N CYS A 65 6.81 -2.08 2.52
CA CYS A 65 5.50 -2.68 2.23
C CYS A 65 4.64 -1.76 1.37
N SER A 66 4.52 -0.47 1.72
CA SER A 66 3.79 0.52 0.91
C SER A 66 4.39 0.65 -0.49
N ALA A 67 5.73 0.70 -0.62
CA ALA A 67 6.39 0.73 -1.91
C ALA A 67 6.06 -0.49 -2.77
N MET A 68 6.03 -1.70 -2.18
CA MET A 68 5.66 -2.93 -2.87
C MET A 68 4.18 -2.93 -3.28
N MET A 69 3.28 -2.47 -2.40
CA MET A 69 1.85 -2.35 -2.72
C MET A 69 1.60 -1.39 -3.89
N ASN A 70 2.32 -0.26 -3.91
CA ASN A 70 2.25 0.70 -5.01
C ASN A 70 2.75 0.10 -6.33
N LEU A 71 3.83 -0.69 -6.29
CA LEU A 71 4.34 -1.41 -7.47
C LEU A 71 3.31 -2.41 -8.01
N ILE A 72 2.69 -3.21 -7.12
CA ILE A 72 1.63 -4.16 -7.49
C ILE A 72 0.45 -3.41 -8.11
N GLN A 73 0.01 -2.31 -7.50
CA GLN A 73 -1.09 -1.51 -8.01
C GLN A 73 -0.79 -0.95 -9.41
N HIS A 74 0.43 -0.48 -9.64
CA HIS A 74 0.86 -0.01 -10.96
C HIS A 74 0.81 -1.13 -12.00
N LYS A 75 1.36 -2.31 -11.68
CA LYS A 75 1.35 -3.48 -12.58
C LYS A 75 -0.07 -3.98 -12.88
N LEU A 76 -0.97 -3.92 -11.90
CA LEU A 76 -2.37 -4.27 -12.11
C LEU A 76 -3.06 -3.28 -13.05
N LYS A 77 -2.79 -1.97 -12.92
CA LYS A 77 -3.33 -0.94 -13.83
C LYS A 77 -2.85 -1.15 -15.27
N GLU A 78 -1.56 -1.39 -15.48
CA GLU A 78 -1.01 -1.71 -16.81
C GLU A 78 -1.72 -2.91 -17.44
N ARG A 79 -1.92 -4.00 -16.67
CA ARG A 79 -2.61 -5.20 -17.17
C ARG A 79 -4.08 -4.94 -17.47
N LEU A 80 -4.72 -4.11 -16.68
CA LEU A 80 -6.12 -3.76 -16.87
C LEU A 80 -6.32 -2.91 -18.15
N GLU A 81 -5.43 -1.96 -18.40
CA GLU A 81 -5.40 -1.21 -19.66
C GLU A 81 -5.20 -2.12 -20.87
N TYR A 82 -4.26 -3.06 -20.79
CA TYR A 82 -4.05 -4.06 -21.84
C TYR A 82 -5.29 -4.91 -22.10
N LEU A 83 -5.94 -5.43 -21.05
CA LEU A 83 -7.17 -6.23 -21.19
C LEU A 83 -8.31 -5.41 -21.80
N ARG A 84 -8.46 -4.14 -21.43
CA ARG A 84 -9.47 -3.24 -22.03
C ARG A 84 -9.23 -3.00 -23.52
N GLN A 85 -7.97 -2.88 -23.95
CA GLN A 85 -7.63 -2.74 -25.36
C GLN A 85 -8.01 -3.99 -26.17
N LEU A 86 -7.85 -5.19 -25.59
CA LEU A 86 -8.25 -6.45 -26.23
C LEU A 86 -9.77 -6.66 -26.31
N ASP A 87 -10.52 -6.13 -25.33
CA ASP A 87 -11.99 -6.24 -25.30
C ASP A 87 -12.69 -5.17 -26.16
N THR A 88 -11.95 -4.25 -26.79
CA THR A 88 -12.51 -3.23 -27.69
C THR A 88 -12.77 -3.87 -29.06
N PRO A 89 -14.03 -3.94 -29.54
CA PRO A 89 -14.33 -4.52 -30.85
C PRO A 89 -13.74 -3.63 -31.95
N GLY A 90 -12.69 -4.11 -32.64
CA GLY A 90 -12.07 -3.42 -33.78
C GLY A 90 -10.53 -3.31 -33.79
N GLY A 91 -9.83 -3.94 -32.84
CA GLY A 91 -8.37 -3.98 -32.83
C GLY A 91 -7.78 -5.16 -33.61
N ALA A 92 -7.51 -4.93 -34.90
CA ALA A 92 -6.92 -5.80 -35.95
C ALA A 92 -7.89 -6.73 -36.70
#